data_AF-K2E488-F1
#
_entry.id   AF-K2E488-F1
#
_cell.length_a   1.000
_cell.length_b   1.000
_cell.length_c   1.000
_cell.angle_alpha   90.00
_cell.angle_beta   90.00
_cell.angle_gamma   90.00
#
_symmetry.space_group_name_H-M   'P 1'
#
loop_
_entity.id
_entity.type
_entity.pdbx_description
1 polymer ?
#
loop_
_entity_poly.entity_id
_entity_poly.type
_entity_poly.pdbx_seq_one_letter_code
_entity_poly.pdbx_strand_id
1 'polypeptide(L)' 'FYADSGAVEITRQPSGLISALSKISSDTEALEVANKATAHLYIVNPFKGKTRKGVSWFANLFNTHPPINERIKALKAMA' A
#
# COMPACT_ATOMS: atom_id res chain seq x y z
N PHE A 1 -3.03 0.90 -9.01
CA PHE A 1 -4.09 -0.07 -9.32
C PHE A 1 -3.70 -1.04 -10.44
N TYR A 2 -3.13 -0.59 -11.57
CA TYR A 2 -2.78 -1.50 -12.68
C TYR A 2 -1.91 -2.71 -12.30
N ALA A 3 -0.90 -2.52 -11.46
CA ALA A 3 -0.06 -3.62 -10.99
C ALA A 3 -0.85 -4.68 -10.21
N ASP A 4 -1.81 -4.27 -9.38
CA ASP A 4 -2.66 -5.20 -8.62
C ASP A 4 -3.59 -5.97 -9.56
N SER A 5 -4.19 -5.28 -10.55
CA SER A 5 -5.04 -5.93 -11.57
C SER A 5 -4.25 -6.97 -12.37
N GLY A 6 -3.07 -6.58 -12.88
CA GLY A 6 -2.21 -7.48 -13.64
C GLY A 6 -1.76 -8.69 -12.81
N ALA A 7 -1.44 -8.50 -11.53
CA ALA A 7 -1.11 -9.60 -10.63
C ALA A 7 -2.29 -10.58 -10.47
N VAL A 8 -3.52 -10.08 -10.34
CA VAL A 8 -4.73 -10.91 -10.28
C VAL A 8 -4.99 -11.62 -11.61
N GLU A 9 -4.78 -10.96 -12.74
CA GLU A 9 -4.96 -11.57 -14.07
C GLU A 9 -4.00 -12.74 -14.31
N ILE A 10 -2.74 -12.59 -13.86
CA ILE A 10 -1.70 -13.63 -13.98
C ILE A 10 -1.98 -14.79 -13.01
N THR A 11 -2.24 -14.47 -11.73
CA THR A 11 -2.33 -15.48 -10.67
C THR A 11 -3.72 -16.09 -10.51
N ARG A 12 -4.75 -15.44 -11.05
CA ARG A 12 -6.17 -15.74 -10.84
C ARG A 12 -6.55 -15.82 -9.36
N GLN A 13 -5.86 -15.05 -8.52
CA GLN A 13 -5.96 -15.14 -7.07
C GLN A 13 -6.12 -13.76 -6.39
N PRO A 14 -7.30 -13.12 -6.50
CA PRO A 14 -7.55 -11.84 -5.84
C PRO A 14 -7.56 -11.96 -4.32
N SER A 15 -8.07 -13.07 -3.76
CA SER A 15 -8.16 -13.25 -2.31
C SER A 15 -6.79 -13.37 -1.63
N GLY A 16 -5.83 -14.00 -2.31
CA GLY A 16 -4.44 -14.10 -1.84
C GLY A 16 -3.76 -12.73 -1.74
N LEU A 17 -3.94 -11.89 -2.76
CA LEU A 17 -3.39 -10.53 -2.75
C LEU A 17 -4.05 -9.66 -1.68
N ILE A 18 -5.37 -9.76 -1.50
CA ILE A 18 -6.10 -9.10 -0.40
C ILE A 18 -5.54 -9.53 0.96
N SER A 19 -5.33 -10.83 1.17
CA SER A 19 -4.75 -11.37 2.41
C SER A 19 -3.34 -10.82 2.66
N ALA A 20 -2.49 -10.80 1.64
CA ALA A 20 -1.13 -10.28 1.73
C ALA A 20 -1.13 -8.77 2.10
N LEU A 21 -1.91 -7.96 1.41
CA LEU A 21 -2.02 -6.53 1.70
C LEU A 21 -2.57 -6.27 3.11
N SER A 22 -3.52 -7.08 3.57
CA SER A 22 -4.07 -6.97 4.93
C SER A 22 -2.99 -7.23 5.98
N LYS A 23 -2.15 -8.26 5.80
CA LYS A 23 -1.04 -8.58 6.70
C LYS A 23 0.02 -7.47 6.75
N ILE A 24 0.42 -6.94 5.59
CA ILE A 24 1.34 -5.81 5.52
C ILE A 24 0.71 -4.55 6.13
N SER A 25 -0.62 -4.41 6.05
CA SER A 25 -1.32 -3.26 6.62
C SER A 25 -1.26 -3.22 8.14
N SER A 26 -1.34 -4.40 8.78
CA SER A 26 -1.33 -4.60 10.22
C SER A 26 0.08 -4.60 10.83
N ASP A 27 1.11 -4.68 10.01
CA ASP A 27 2.48 -4.57 10.47
C ASP A 27 2.76 -3.15 10.99
N THR A 28 3.27 -3.08 12.22
CA THR A 28 3.58 -1.84 12.95
C THR A 28 5.07 -1.58 13.04
N GLU A 29 5.91 -2.51 12.57
CA GLU A 29 7.36 -2.36 12.61
C GLU A 29 7.81 -1.23 11.67
N ALA A 30 8.58 -0.30 12.22
CA ALA A 30 9.15 0.77 11.43
C ALA A 30 10.39 0.25 10.70
N LEU A 31 10.43 0.41 9.38
CA LEU A 31 11.60 0.03 8.59
C LEU A 31 12.79 0.95 8.91
N GLU A 32 13.83 0.39 9.52
CA GLU A 32 15.02 1.13 9.98
C GLU A 32 15.78 1.82 8.85
N VAL A 33 15.79 1.21 7.67
CA VAL A 33 16.55 1.67 6.49
C VAL A 33 15.75 2.55 5.53
N ALA A 34 14.45 2.76 5.80
CA ALA A 34 13.59 3.49 4.88
C ALA A 34 13.86 5.01 4.96
N ASN A 35 14.12 5.62 3.80
CA ASN A 35 14.25 7.07 3.66
C ASN A 35 13.28 7.60 2.58
N LYS A 36 13.08 8.92 2.52
CA LYS A 36 12.11 9.52 1.57
C LYS A 36 12.46 9.23 0.12
N ALA A 37 13.75 9.14 -0.22
CA ALA A 37 14.20 8.84 -1.57
C ALA A 37 13.90 7.39 -1.95
N THR A 38 13.92 6.44 -1.02
CA THR A 38 13.64 5.02 -1.27
C THR A 38 12.19 4.60 -1.03
N ALA A 39 11.34 5.51 -0.54
CA ALA A 39 9.95 5.22 -0.19
C ALA A 39 9.13 4.56 -1.33
N HIS A 40 9.45 4.89 -2.57
CA HIS A 40 8.79 4.39 -3.77
C HIS A 40 9.18 2.95 -4.17
N LEU A 41 10.21 2.38 -3.54
CA LEU A 41 10.62 1.00 -3.74
C LEU A 41 9.83 0.02 -2.85
N TYR A 42 9.08 0.53 -1.88
CA TYR A 42 8.33 -0.28 -0.92
C TYR A 42 6.87 -0.47 -1.36
N ILE A 43 6.31 -1.63 -1.01
CA ILE A 43 4.91 -1.99 -1.29
C ILE A 43 3.92 -1.03 -0.60
N VAL A 44 4.35 -0.44 0.53
CA VAL A 44 3.58 0.45 1.38
C VAL A 44 4.49 1.58 1.84
N ASN A 45 3.92 2.77 2.00
CA ASN A 45 4.65 3.91 2.56
C ASN A 45 5.27 3.54 3.92
N PRO A 46 6.61 3.53 4.05
CA PRO A 46 7.30 3.07 5.26
C PRO A 46 7.17 4.07 6.43
N PHE A 47 6.62 5.27 6.20
CA PHE A 47 6.45 6.32 7.20
C PHE A 47 5.06 6.37 7.84
N LYS A 48 4.32 5.24 7.81
CA LYS A 48 3.03 5.09 8.50
C LYS A 48 3.10 5.61 9.95
N GLY A 49 2.15 6.45 10.34
CA GLY A 49 1.98 6.90 11.72
C GLY A 49 2.69 8.20 12.13
N LYS A 50 3.57 8.77 11.31
CA LYS A 50 4.21 10.09 11.61
C LYS A 50 3.43 11.30 11.06
N THR A 51 2.21 11.10 10.58
CA THR A 51 1.32 12.18 10.14
C THR A 51 0.57 12.78 11.33
N ARG A 52 1.23 13.73 12.01
CA ARG A 52 0.52 14.73 12.81
C ARG A 52 -0.55 15.38 11.92
N LYS A 53 -1.74 15.60 12.48
CA LYS A 53 -3.03 15.95 11.82
C LYS A 53 -3.00 17.05 10.72
N GLY A 54 -1.92 17.80 10.52
CA GLY A 54 -1.75 18.77 9.43
C GLY A 54 -1.02 18.29 8.17
N VAL A 55 -0.31 17.15 8.19
CA VAL A 55 0.55 16.70 7.06
C VAL A 55 -0.19 15.76 6.09
N SER A 56 -1.37 15.25 6.46
CA SER A 56 -2.11 14.23 5.70
C SER A 56 -2.45 14.63 4.27
N TRP A 57 -2.81 15.91 4.03
CA TRP A 57 -3.24 16.37 2.71
C TRP A 57 -2.06 16.46 1.71
N PHE A 58 -0.91 17.00 2.14
CA PHE A 58 0.30 17.06 1.29
C PHE A 58 1.04 15.72 1.19
N ALA A 59 0.97 14.85 2.21
CA ALA A 59 1.55 13.52 2.14
C ALA A 59 0.91 12.66 1.04
N ASN A 60 -0.38 12.87 0.75
CA ASN A 60 -1.07 12.21 -0.36
C ASN A 60 -0.53 12.62 -1.74
N LEU A 61 0.05 13.82 -1.91
CA LEU A 61 0.67 14.22 -3.19
C LEU A 61 1.97 13.48 -3.49
N PHE A 62 2.66 12.96 -2.47
CA PHE A 62 3.89 12.17 -2.61
C PHE A 62 3.66 10.67 -2.44
N ASN A 63 2.40 10.23 -2.37
CA ASN A 63 2.09 8.81 -2.36
C ASN A 63 2.36 8.24 -3.75
N THR A 64 3.50 7.56 -3.89
CA THR A 64 3.85 6.80 -5.09
C THR A 64 2.99 5.56 -5.29
N HIS A 65 2.20 5.19 -4.26
CA HIS A 65 1.21 4.12 -4.31
C HIS A 65 -0.12 4.58 -3.72
N PRO A 66 -1.26 4.15 -4.30
CA PRO A 66 -2.56 4.39 -3.69
C PRO A 66 -2.63 3.73 -2.30
N PRO A 67 -3.40 4.30 -1.36
CA PRO A 67 -3.59 3.73 -0.04
C PRO A 67 -4.00 2.25 -0.08
N ILE A 68 -3.48 1.43 0.84
CA ILE A 68 -3.80 -0.01 0.91
C ILE A 68 -5.32 -0.24 0.95
N ASN A 69 -6.07 0.55 1.72
CA ASN A 69 -7.51 0.35 1.88
C ASN A 69 -8.24 0.49 0.54
N GLU A 70 -7.80 1.41 -0.32
CA GLU A 70 -8.35 1.58 -1.66
C GLU A 70 -7.96 0.41 -2.58
N ARG A 71 -6.72 -0.08 -2.47
CA ARG A 71 -6.26 -1.27 -3.21
C ARG A 71 -7.07 -2.51 -2.84
N ILE A 72 -7.27 -2.77 -1.55
CA ILE A 72 -8.10 -3.87 -1.06
C ILE A 72 -9.54 -3.72 -1.56
N LYS A 73 -10.10 -2.50 -1.52
CA LYS A 73 -11.46 -2.24 -2.05
C LYS A 73 -11.57 -2.58 -3.53
N ALA A 74 -10.60 -2.16 -4.35
CA ALA A 74 -10.56 -2.48 -5.77
C ALA A 74 -10.45 -3.99 -6.02
N LEU A 75 -9.55 -4.68 -5.30
CA LEU A 75 -9.37 -6.12 -5.41
C LEU A 75 -10.60 -6.93 -4.99
N LYS A 76 -11.34 -6.48 -3.98
CA LYS A 76 -12.61 -7.10 -3.58
C LYS A 76 -13.69 -6.99 -4.66
N ALA A 77 -13.62 -6.00 -5.54
CA ALA A 77 -14.54 -5.88 -6.67
C ALA A 77 -14.16 -6.81 -7.84
N MET A 78 -12.97 -7.42 -7.80
CA MET A 78 -12.47 -8.38 -8.80
C MET A 78 -12.59 -9.84 -8.34
N ALA A 79 -12.97 -10.07 -7.08
CA ALA A 79 -13.17 -11.39 -6.47
C ALA A 79 -14.63 -11.80 -6.57
#